data_AF-A0A7S2AHC4-F1
#
_entry.id   AF-A0A7S2AHC4-F1
#
_cell.length_a   1.000
_cell.length_b   1.000
_cell.length_c   1.000
_cell.angle_alpha   90.00
_cell.angle_beta   90.00
_cell.angle_gamma   90.00
#
_symmetry.space_group_name_H-M   'P 1'
#
loop_
_entity.id
_entity.type
_entity.pdbx_description
1 polymer ?
#
loop_
_entity_poly.entity_id
_entity_poly.type
_entity_poly.pdbx_seq_one_letter_code
_entity_poly.pdbx_strand_id
1 'polypeptide(L)'
;MHLSSAAPRVLLTVRNNPSTRFSLLRRDRRGWVSFSRSREFLRNADPETRANQQHLLFHMLDVLLRDNMFIDNTLTSWLDHIETGLHIQLRSKYSDHLYHILECAKTYKAFMLSMDEALRPTRRLQSRDKPISKKPSILNHHKGYALVSSMGSCLANLEALISTSTSLKEVYKTIQADRMNKVLYNLTLVTVAMIPAQMLTGIYGMNFDNIPELHLPYGYTLWWAALFLSVGSVFYCFHRMTIDEVGV
;
A
#
# COMPACT_ATOMS: atom_id res chain seq x y z
N MET A 1 16.98 38.40 -10.95
CA MET A 1 15.87 39.14 -10.32
C MET A 1 14.60 38.79 -11.09
N HIS A 2 13.47 38.68 -10.39
CA HIS A 2 12.13 38.18 -10.80
C HIS A 2 11.86 36.67 -10.75
N LEU A 3 11.31 36.27 -9.61
CA LEU A 3 10.50 35.08 -9.35
C LEU A 3 9.08 35.25 -9.90
N SER A 4 8.49 34.18 -10.44
CA SER A 4 7.04 33.91 -10.48
C SER A 4 6.89 32.38 -10.68
N SER A 5 6.66 31.57 -9.65
CA SER A 5 5.39 31.29 -8.94
C SER A 5 4.30 30.64 -9.81
N ALA A 6 4.30 29.30 -9.95
CA ALA A 6 3.09 28.47 -10.02
C ALA A 6 3.44 26.97 -9.97
N ALA A 7 2.72 26.23 -9.14
CA ALA A 7 2.95 24.84 -8.71
C ALA A 7 2.43 23.77 -9.70
N PRO A 8 2.33 22.49 -9.29
CA PRO A 8 3.38 21.49 -9.29
C PRO A 8 3.33 20.61 -10.55
N ARG A 9 4.51 20.27 -11.09
CA ARG A 9 4.68 19.18 -12.07
C ARG A 9 4.34 17.85 -11.39
N VAL A 10 3.14 17.30 -11.59
CA VAL A 10 2.92 15.85 -11.41
C VAL A 10 3.24 15.18 -12.73
N LEU A 11 4.53 14.95 -12.93
CA LEU A 11 5.10 14.25 -14.08
C LEU A 11 5.50 12.86 -13.59
N LEU A 12 4.51 11.97 -13.39
CA LEU A 12 4.77 10.57 -13.10
C LEU A 12 5.14 9.85 -14.42
N THR A 13 6.36 10.06 -14.88
CA THR A 13 6.97 9.21 -15.91
C THR A 13 7.53 7.96 -15.26
N VAL A 14 6.73 6.89 -15.21
CA VAL A 14 7.27 5.55 -15.01
C VAL A 14 7.78 5.06 -16.36
N ARG A 15 9.11 5.07 -16.50
CA ARG A 15 9.85 4.55 -17.66
C ARG A 15 9.77 3.01 -17.63
N ASN A 16 9.71 2.40 -18.82
CA ASN A 16 9.72 0.95 -19.12
C ASN A 16 8.39 0.19 -19.12
N ASN A 17 7.51 0.47 -20.10
CA ASN A 17 6.88 -0.59 -20.91
C ASN A 17 6.23 0.01 -22.18
N PRO A 18 6.52 -0.47 -23.40
CA PRO A 18 5.82 0.00 -24.61
C PRO A 18 4.35 -0.49 -24.72
N SER A 19 3.89 -1.41 -23.86
CA SER A 19 2.54 -1.99 -23.92
C SER A 19 1.50 -1.35 -22.99
N THR A 20 1.88 -0.52 -22.01
CA THR A 20 0.94 0.15 -21.09
C THR A 20 0.75 1.62 -21.46
N ARG A 21 -0.36 1.92 -22.14
CA ARG A 21 -0.78 3.30 -22.44
C ARG A 21 -1.38 3.95 -21.19
N PHE A 22 -0.54 4.61 -20.39
CA PHE A 22 -1.03 5.42 -19.27
C PHE A 22 -1.63 6.75 -19.76
N SER A 23 -2.88 7.01 -19.40
CA SER A 23 -3.58 8.27 -19.68
C SER A 23 -3.85 9.05 -18.39
N LEU A 24 -2.81 9.69 -17.88
CA LEU A 24 -2.95 10.97 -17.17
C LEU A 24 -2.46 12.03 -18.14
N LEU A 25 -3.39 12.59 -18.93
CA LEU A 25 -3.16 13.70 -19.85
C LEU A 25 -1.76 13.68 -20.49
N ARG A 26 -1.49 12.69 -21.36
CA ARG A 26 -0.21 12.66 -22.09
C ARG A 26 -0.29 13.66 -23.25
N ARG A 27 0.45 14.76 -23.16
CA ARG A 27 0.70 15.65 -24.31
C ARG A 27 1.66 14.94 -25.26
N ASP A 28 1.15 14.42 -26.37
CA ASP A 28 1.96 14.00 -27.51
C ASP A 28 2.38 15.22 -28.34
N ARG A 29 3.34 15.07 -29.26
CA ARG A 29 3.73 16.13 -30.23
C ARG A 29 2.54 16.64 -31.05
N ARG A 30 1.42 15.90 -31.08
CA ARG A 30 0.17 16.24 -31.79
C ARG A 30 -0.98 16.72 -30.87
N GLY A 31 -0.78 16.76 -29.55
CA GLY A 31 -1.79 17.18 -28.56
C GLY A 31 -2.10 16.13 -27.49
N TRP A 32 -3.12 16.36 -26.68
CA TRP A 32 -3.54 15.44 -25.61
C TRP A 32 -4.36 14.25 -26.19
N VAL A 33 -3.99 13.02 -25.84
CA VAL A 33 -4.64 11.79 -26.35
C VAL A 33 -6.13 11.69 -26.00
N SER A 34 -6.54 12.12 -24.79
CA SER A 34 -7.95 12.13 -24.41
C SER A 34 -8.78 13.11 -25.26
N PHE A 35 -8.19 14.22 -25.68
CA PHE A 35 -8.88 15.23 -26.49
C PHE A 35 -8.94 14.88 -27.98
N SER A 36 -8.17 13.92 -28.48
CA SER A 36 -8.31 13.46 -29.88
C SER A 36 -9.60 12.67 -30.09
N ARG A 37 -9.99 11.83 -29.12
CA ARG A 37 -11.29 11.12 -29.14
C ARG A 37 -12.47 12.10 -29.11
N SER A 38 -12.39 13.11 -28.24
CA SER A 38 -13.39 14.18 -28.20
C SER A 38 -13.48 14.96 -29.52
N ARG A 39 -12.34 15.21 -30.17
CA ARG A 39 -12.31 15.90 -31.47
C ARG A 39 -12.94 15.08 -32.59
N GLU A 40 -12.67 13.78 -32.63
CA GLU A 40 -13.24 12.86 -33.61
C GLU A 40 -14.76 12.72 -33.44
N PHE A 41 -15.23 12.62 -32.19
CA PHE A 41 -16.65 12.64 -31.86
C PHE A 41 -17.35 13.93 -32.35
N LEU A 42 -16.76 15.10 -32.07
CA LEU A 42 -17.34 16.39 -32.50
C LEU A 42 -17.36 16.57 -34.01
N ARG A 43 -16.42 15.94 -34.74
CA ARG A 43 -16.41 15.97 -36.21
C ARG A 43 -17.61 15.23 -36.80
N ASN A 44 -18.07 14.18 -36.14
CA ASN A 44 -19.16 13.31 -36.59
C ASN A 44 -20.52 13.65 -35.95
N ALA A 45 -20.56 14.51 -34.93
CA ALA A 45 -21.78 14.87 -34.21
C ALA A 45 -22.68 15.86 -34.97
N ASP A 46 -23.96 15.90 -34.65
CA ASP A 46 -24.92 16.86 -35.23
C ASP A 46 -24.55 18.32 -34.91
N PRO A 47 -24.92 19.29 -35.77
CA PRO A 47 -24.63 20.71 -35.56
C PRO A 47 -25.18 21.25 -34.23
N GLU A 48 -26.37 20.81 -33.80
CA GLU A 48 -26.95 21.18 -32.51
C GLU A 48 -26.12 20.68 -31.32
N THR A 49 -25.57 19.47 -31.44
CA THR A 49 -24.71 18.86 -30.42
C THR A 49 -23.36 19.56 -30.34
N ARG A 50 -22.83 20.04 -31.48
CA ARG A 50 -21.58 20.84 -31.54
C ARG A 50 -21.76 22.24 -30.95
N ALA A 51 -22.93 22.85 -31.12
CA ALA A 51 -23.23 24.19 -30.60
C ALA A 51 -23.51 24.21 -29.09
N ASN A 52 -23.93 23.08 -28.51
CA ASN A 52 -24.26 22.99 -27.09
C ASN A 52 -23.01 22.84 -26.22
N GLN A 53 -22.60 23.94 -25.58
CA GLN A 53 -21.46 24.00 -24.66
C GLN A 53 -21.56 23.02 -23.49
N GLN A 54 -22.77 22.76 -22.98
CA GLN A 54 -22.96 21.81 -21.88
C GLN A 54 -22.68 20.39 -22.35
N HIS A 55 -23.20 20.00 -23.51
CA HIS A 55 -22.97 18.67 -24.08
C HIS A 55 -21.48 18.41 -24.33
N LEU A 56 -20.77 19.41 -24.83
CA LEU A 56 -19.32 19.36 -25.03
C LEU A 56 -18.57 19.11 -23.72
N LEU A 57 -18.92 19.83 -22.65
CA LEU A 57 -18.31 19.69 -21.33
C LEU A 57 -18.53 18.26 -20.77
N PHE A 58 -19.78 17.77 -20.82
CA PHE A 58 -20.10 16.41 -20.36
C PHE A 58 -19.36 15.34 -21.16
N HIS A 59 -19.32 15.47 -22.48
CA HIS A 59 -18.60 14.52 -23.33
C HIS A 59 -17.09 14.54 -23.04
N MET A 60 -16.49 15.72 -22.87
CA MET A 60 -15.08 15.82 -22.49
C MET A 60 -14.79 15.16 -21.14
N LEU A 61 -15.67 15.36 -20.16
CA LEU A 61 -15.51 14.79 -18.83
C LEU A 61 -15.72 13.27 -18.83
N ASP A 62 -16.64 12.77 -19.65
CA ASP A 62 -16.87 11.33 -19.90
C ASP A 62 -15.67 10.64 -20.55
N VAL A 63 -15.05 11.28 -21.55
CA VAL A 63 -13.82 10.76 -22.15
C VAL A 63 -12.66 10.77 -21.14
N LEU A 64 -12.51 11.85 -20.36
CA LEU A 64 -11.48 11.92 -19.32
C LEU A 64 -11.70 10.85 -18.24
N LEU A 65 -12.93 10.64 -17.80
CA LEU A 65 -13.27 9.60 -16.84
C LEU A 65 -12.96 8.21 -17.35
N ARG A 66 -13.39 7.88 -18.58
CA ARG A 66 -13.11 6.57 -19.19
C ARG A 66 -11.61 6.30 -19.33
N ASP A 67 -10.84 7.31 -19.71
CA ASP A 67 -9.38 7.18 -19.80
C ASP A 67 -8.74 6.99 -18.41
N ASN A 68 -9.33 7.56 -17.37
CA ASN A 68 -8.88 7.43 -15.99
C ASN A 68 -9.28 6.07 -15.37
N MET A 69 -10.38 5.44 -15.78
CA MET A 69 -10.74 4.08 -15.34
C MET A 69 -9.66 3.03 -15.61
N PHE A 70 -8.80 3.24 -16.61
CA PHE A 70 -7.65 2.37 -16.86
C PHE A 70 -6.63 2.38 -15.70
N ILE A 71 -6.49 3.52 -15.02
CA ILE A 71 -5.58 3.69 -13.88
C ILE A 71 -6.08 2.88 -12.69
N ASP A 72 -7.40 2.89 -12.43
CA ASP A 72 -8.04 2.08 -11.39
C ASP A 72 -7.70 0.60 -11.57
N ASN A 73 -7.98 0.04 -12.76
CA ASN A 73 -7.66 -1.36 -13.08
C ASN A 73 -6.17 -1.69 -12.95
N THR A 74 -5.28 -0.76 -13.31
CA THR A 74 -3.83 -0.97 -13.20
C THR A 74 -3.37 -0.97 -11.75
N LEU A 75 -3.90 -0.06 -10.93
CA LEU A 75 -3.61 0.00 -9.50
C LEU A 75 -4.10 -1.27 -8.80
N THR A 76 -5.29 -1.76 -9.13
CA THR A 76 -5.82 -3.04 -8.64
C THR A 76 -4.92 -4.20 -9.02
N SER A 77 -4.55 -4.33 -10.29
CA SER A 77 -3.65 -5.41 -10.74
C SER A 77 -2.27 -5.36 -10.05
N TRP A 78 -1.73 -4.16 -9.81
CA TRP A 78 -0.49 -4.03 -9.06
C TRP A 78 -0.65 -4.40 -7.58
N LEU A 79 -1.77 -4.05 -6.96
CA LEU A 79 -2.07 -4.45 -5.59
C LEU A 79 -2.17 -5.98 -5.47
N ASP A 80 -2.89 -6.64 -6.38
CA ASP A 80 -3.01 -8.10 -6.42
C ASP A 80 -1.63 -8.77 -6.53
N HIS A 81 -0.73 -8.20 -7.33
CA HIS A 81 0.62 -8.71 -7.48
C HIS A 81 1.45 -8.56 -6.20
N ILE A 82 1.29 -7.44 -5.47
CA ILE A 82 1.95 -7.24 -4.17
C ILE A 82 1.35 -8.18 -3.12
N GLU A 83 0.04 -8.34 -3.08
CA GLU A 83 -0.64 -9.26 -2.15
C GLU A 83 -0.15 -10.70 -2.35
N THR A 84 -0.15 -11.16 -3.60
CA THR A 84 0.40 -12.49 -3.97
C THR A 84 1.87 -12.60 -3.60
N GLY A 85 2.66 -11.55 -3.86
CA GLY A 85 4.08 -11.49 -3.49
C GLY A 85 4.31 -11.56 -1.98
N LEU A 86 3.47 -10.91 -1.18
CA LEU A 86 3.53 -10.90 0.28
C LEU A 86 3.30 -12.31 0.85
N HIS A 87 2.38 -13.06 0.25
CA HIS A 87 2.10 -14.46 0.63
C HIS A 87 3.28 -15.40 0.34
N ILE A 88 4.04 -15.17 -0.72
CA ILE A 88 5.09 -16.10 -1.19
C ILE A 88 6.49 -15.72 -0.65
N GLN A 89 6.81 -14.43 -0.58
CA GLN A 89 8.12 -13.93 -0.12
C GLN A 89 7.95 -12.63 0.67
N LEU A 90 8.01 -12.75 2.00
CA LEU A 90 8.13 -11.64 2.96
C LEU A 90 9.51 -10.96 2.86
N ARG A 91 9.81 -10.36 1.71
CA ARG A 91 11.04 -9.61 1.42
C ARG A 91 10.80 -8.12 1.65
N SER A 92 11.79 -7.43 2.21
CA SER A 92 11.76 -5.97 2.43
C SER A 92 11.46 -5.16 1.16
N LYS A 93 11.74 -5.72 -0.02
CA LYS A 93 11.54 -5.04 -1.31
C LYS A 93 10.08 -4.65 -1.58
N TYR A 94 9.10 -5.39 -1.03
CA TYR A 94 7.68 -5.11 -1.27
C TYR A 94 7.08 -4.04 -0.34
N SER A 95 7.75 -3.69 0.77
CA SER A 95 7.24 -2.64 1.66
C SER A 95 7.16 -1.31 0.93
N ASP A 96 8.24 -0.93 0.23
CA ASP A 96 8.34 0.37 -0.42
C ASP A 96 7.34 0.48 -1.57
N HIS A 97 7.16 -0.60 -2.33
CA HIS A 97 6.16 -0.68 -3.39
C HIS A 97 4.73 -0.53 -2.83
N LEU A 98 4.42 -1.14 -1.68
CA LEU A 98 3.11 -1.00 -1.04
C LEU A 98 2.85 0.44 -0.59
N TYR A 99 3.85 1.12 -0.02
CA TYR A 99 3.75 2.55 0.32
C TYR A 99 3.52 3.42 -0.92
N HIS A 100 4.26 3.17 -2.00
CA HIS A 100 4.10 3.93 -3.25
C HIS A 100 2.72 3.72 -3.88
N ILE A 101 2.19 2.50 -3.91
CA ILE A 101 0.83 2.25 -4.44
C ILE A 101 -0.22 2.94 -3.60
N LEU A 102 -0.14 2.82 -2.26
CA LEU A 102 -1.07 3.49 -1.36
C LEU A 102 -1.07 5.02 -1.57
N GLU A 103 0.10 5.62 -1.74
CA GLU A 103 0.22 7.06 -2.00
C GLU A 103 -0.30 7.45 -3.39
N CYS A 104 0.01 6.65 -4.42
CA CYS A 104 -0.57 6.82 -5.76
C CYS A 104 -2.10 6.71 -5.73
N ALA A 105 -2.67 5.76 -4.99
CA ALA A 105 -4.11 5.59 -4.85
C ALA A 105 -4.77 6.78 -4.14
N LYS A 106 -4.16 7.30 -3.07
CA LYS A 106 -4.64 8.49 -2.35
C LYS A 106 -4.60 9.76 -3.19
N THR A 107 -3.47 10.00 -3.87
CA THR A 107 -3.30 11.15 -4.76
C THR A 107 -4.29 11.09 -5.94
N TYR A 108 -4.50 9.90 -6.50
CA TYR A 108 -5.50 9.69 -7.55
C TYR A 108 -6.94 9.86 -7.04
N LYS A 109 -7.28 9.36 -5.85
CA LYS A 109 -8.59 9.63 -5.20
C LYS A 109 -8.83 11.13 -5.01
N ALA A 110 -7.83 11.88 -4.55
CA ALA A 110 -7.94 13.33 -4.40
C ALA A 110 -8.21 14.04 -5.73
N PHE A 111 -7.55 13.60 -6.82
CA PHE A 111 -7.83 14.08 -8.17
C PHE A 111 -9.26 13.75 -8.62
N MET A 112 -9.73 12.53 -8.41
CA MET A 112 -11.09 12.12 -8.78
C MET A 112 -12.17 12.86 -7.99
N LEU A 113 -11.93 13.16 -6.70
CA LEU A 113 -12.82 13.99 -5.89
C LEU A 113 -12.94 15.41 -6.45
N SER A 114 -11.86 15.99 -6.97
CA SER A 114 -11.91 17.31 -7.63
C SER A 114 -12.76 17.28 -8.91
N MET A 115 -12.75 16.17 -9.65
CA MET A 115 -13.61 15.97 -10.82
C MET A 115 -15.09 15.76 -10.41
N ASP A 116 -15.35 15.05 -9.31
CA ASP A 116 -16.70 14.88 -8.77
C ASP A 116 -17.31 16.21 -8.31
N GLU A 117 -16.52 17.08 -7.66
CA GLU A 117 -16.91 18.44 -7.30
C GLU A 117 -17.40 19.23 -8.51
N ALA A 118 -16.66 19.16 -9.63
CA ALA A 118 -17.03 19.82 -10.88
C ALA A 118 -18.34 19.30 -11.49
N LEU A 119 -18.73 18.05 -11.17
CA LEU A 119 -19.99 17.45 -11.58
C LEU A 119 -21.15 17.71 -10.61
N ARG A 120 -20.92 18.26 -9.41
CA ARG A 120 -22.01 18.57 -8.45
C ARG A 120 -23.15 19.44 -8.99
N PRO A 121 -22.93 20.47 -9.83
CA PRO A 121 -24.04 21.26 -10.40
C PRO A 121 -25.00 20.39 -11.21
N THR A 122 -24.46 19.37 -11.88
CA THR A 122 -25.22 18.43 -12.71
C THR A 122 -26.08 17.50 -11.86
N ARG A 123 -25.58 17.11 -10.68
CA ARG A 123 -26.32 16.36 -9.66
C ARG A 123 -27.47 17.17 -9.02
N ARG A 124 -27.32 18.49 -8.87
CA ARG A 124 -28.38 19.39 -8.35
C ARG A 124 -29.51 19.63 -9.36
N LEU A 125 -29.19 19.58 -10.65
CA LEU A 125 -30.18 19.66 -11.71
C LEU A 125 -31.00 18.35 -11.82
N GLN A 126 -30.41 17.22 -11.41
CA GLN A 126 -31.07 15.91 -11.34
C GLN A 126 -32.07 15.78 -10.18
N SER A 127 -31.87 16.47 -9.06
CA SER A 127 -32.76 16.40 -7.89
C SER A 127 -33.97 17.34 -7.95
N ARG A 128 -34.09 18.15 -9.00
CA ARG A 128 -35.27 18.99 -9.24
C ARG A 128 -36.26 18.23 -10.12
N ASP A 129 -37.15 17.49 -9.48
CA ASP A 129 -38.27 16.70 -10.05
C ASP A 129 -39.33 17.50 -10.84
N LYS A 130 -39.04 18.73 -11.29
CA LYS A 130 -39.97 19.50 -12.12
C LYS A 130 -39.38 19.78 -13.49
N PRO A 131 -40.06 19.35 -14.58
CA PRO A 131 -39.63 19.64 -15.94
C PRO A 131 -39.81 21.14 -16.20
N ILE A 132 -38.78 21.92 -15.93
CA ILE A 132 -38.73 23.33 -16.34
C ILE A 132 -38.44 23.32 -17.84
N SER A 133 -39.51 23.39 -18.63
CA SER A 133 -39.56 23.67 -20.08
C SER A 133 -39.85 22.49 -21.00
N LYS A 134 -40.86 22.67 -21.86
CA LYS A 134 -41.36 21.79 -22.93
C LYS A 134 -40.38 21.59 -24.11
N LYS A 135 -39.12 22.01 -23.99
CA LYS A 135 -38.08 21.68 -24.96
C LYS A 135 -37.11 20.70 -24.29
N PRO A 136 -36.93 19.47 -24.80
CA PRO A 136 -35.92 18.58 -24.28
C PRO A 136 -34.57 19.24 -24.55
N SER A 137 -33.98 19.87 -23.53
CA SER A 137 -32.57 20.21 -23.59
C SER A 137 -31.83 18.89 -23.77
N ILE A 138 -31.12 18.80 -24.90
CA ILE A 138 -30.58 17.59 -25.55
C ILE A 138 -29.53 16.85 -24.69
N LEU A 139 -29.29 17.33 -23.47
CA LEU A 139 -28.66 16.53 -22.44
C LEU A 139 -29.69 15.51 -21.93
N ASN A 140 -29.88 14.43 -22.69
CA ASN A 140 -30.62 13.26 -22.25
C ASN A 140 -30.23 12.97 -20.81
N HIS A 141 -31.19 13.07 -19.89
CA HIS A 141 -31.00 12.83 -18.45
C HIS A 141 -30.07 11.63 -18.22
N HIS A 142 -30.28 10.54 -18.99
CA HIS A 142 -29.48 9.31 -18.97
C HIS A 142 -27.96 9.48 -19.13
N LYS A 143 -27.46 10.36 -20.01
CA LYS A 143 -26.00 10.49 -20.24
C LYS A 143 -25.30 11.16 -19.06
N GLY A 144 -25.95 12.16 -18.45
CA GLY A 144 -25.45 12.81 -17.22
C GLY A 144 -25.49 11.86 -16.02
N TYR A 145 -26.56 11.05 -15.88
CA TYR A 145 -26.63 10.04 -14.82
C TYR A 145 -25.54 8.99 -14.94
N ALA A 146 -25.33 8.43 -16.14
CA ALA A 146 -24.31 7.41 -16.37
C ALA A 146 -22.90 7.91 -16.01
N LEU A 147 -22.63 9.20 -16.27
CA LEU A 147 -21.35 9.82 -15.93
C LEU A 147 -21.14 9.94 -14.42
N VAL A 148 -22.13 10.48 -13.72
CA VAL A 148 -22.08 10.68 -12.26
C VAL A 148 -22.03 9.33 -11.54
N SER A 149 -22.79 8.33 -12.00
CA SER A 149 -22.75 6.99 -11.42
C SER A 149 -21.38 6.32 -11.65
N SER A 150 -20.82 6.44 -12.86
CA SER A 150 -19.49 5.89 -13.18
C SER A 150 -18.38 6.54 -12.34
N MET A 151 -18.45 7.85 -12.11
CA MET A 151 -17.56 8.56 -11.18
C MET A 151 -17.68 8.01 -9.76
N GLY A 152 -18.91 7.86 -9.26
CA GLY A 152 -19.18 7.32 -7.93
C GLY A 152 -18.63 5.91 -7.76
N SER A 153 -18.83 5.03 -8.74
CA SER A 153 -18.26 3.68 -8.74
C SER A 153 -16.72 3.69 -8.72
N CYS A 154 -16.08 4.55 -9.52
CA CYS A 154 -14.62 4.68 -9.51
C CYS A 154 -14.09 5.15 -8.15
N LEU A 155 -14.76 6.11 -7.50
CA LEU A 155 -14.38 6.57 -6.17
C LEU A 155 -14.54 5.47 -5.11
N ALA A 156 -15.61 4.68 -5.19
CA ALA A 156 -15.84 3.55 -4.29
C ALA A 156 -14.75 2.47 -4.46
N ASN A 157 -14.37 2.15 -5.70
CA ASN A 157 -13.28 1.21 -5.98
C ASN A 157 -11.96 1.70 -5.40
N LEU A 158 -11.62 2.98 -5.57
CA LEU A 158 -10.40 3.56 -5.01
C LEU A 158 -10.41 3.55 -3.49
N GLU A 159 -11.56 3.76 -2.85
CA GLU A 159 -11.70 3.65 -1.41
C GLU A 159 -11.47 2.21 -0.92
N ALA A 160 -12.03 1.23 -1.62
CA ALA A 160 -11.76 -0.19 -1.35
C ALA A 160 -10.26 -0.53 -1.54
N LEU A 161 -9.62 -0.02 -2.59
CA LEU A 161 -8.19 -0.21 -2.86
C LEU A 161 -7.32 0.40 -1.75
N ILE A 162 -7.66 1.60 -1.27
CA ILE A 162 -6.93 2.25 -0.18
C ILE A 162 -7.11 1.49 1.13
N SER A 163 -8.34 1.02 1.41
CA SER A 163 -8.65 0.24 2.61
C SER A 163 -7.85 -1.07 2.63
N THR A 164 -7.94 -1.87 1.57
CA THR A 164 -7.19 -3.13 1.41
C THR A 164 -5.68 -2.92 1.50
N SER A 165 -5.14 -1.93 0.81
CA SER A 165 -3.71 -1.57 0.89
C SER A 165 -3.28 -1.19 2.33
N THR A 166 -4.15 -0.51 3.08
CA THR A 166 -3.89 -0.14 4.47
C THR A 166 -3.89 -1.36 5.39
N SER A 167 -4.86 -2.26 5.22
CA SER A 167 -4.91 -3.54 5.95
C SER A 167 -3.69 -4.42 5.64
N LEU A 168 -3.28 -4.51 4.37
CA LEU A 168 -2.11 -5.29 3.96
C LEU A 168 -0.82 -4.74 4.60
N LYS A 169 -0.71 -3.42 4.73
CA LYS A 169 0.40 -2.75 5.42
C LYS A 169 0.44 -3.07 6.90
N GLU A 170 -0.72 -3.17 7.56
CA GLU A 170 -0.82 -3.54 8.96
C GLU A 170 -0.40 -5.00 9.17
N VAL A 171 -0.88 -5.92 8.34
CA VAL A 171 -0.45 -7.33 8.34
C VAL A 171 1.07 -7.44 8.17
N TYR A 172 1.65 -6.69 7.23
CA TYR A 172 3.10 -6.67 7.04
C TYR A 172 3.86 -6.23 8.30
N LYS A 173 3.39 -5.18 8.98
CA LYS A 173 3.99 -4.73 10.25
C LYS A 173 3.90 -5.79 11.34
N THR A 174 2.76 -6.46 11.45
CA THR A 174 2.57 -7.56 12.41
C THR A 174 3.55 -8.70 12.15
N ILE A 175 3.74 -9.11 10.89
CA ILE A 175 4.70 -10.17 10.55
C ILE A 175 6.15 -9.71 10.79
N GLN A 176 6.46 -8.44 10.53
CA GLN A 176 7.77 -7.87 10.83
C GLN A 176 8.06 -7.88 12.34
N ALA A 177 7.07 -7.50 13.15
CA ALA A 177 7.17 -7.54 14.61
C ALA A 177 7.34 -8.98 15.12
N ASP A 178 6.58 -9.95 14.59
CA ASP A 178 6.72 -11.36 14.94
C ASP A 178 8.13 -11.89 14.62
N ARG A 179 8.70 -11.53 13.47
CA ARG A 179 10.08 -11.86 13.12
C ARG A 179 11.09 -11.24 14.07
N MET A 180 10.90 -9.98 14.43
CA MET A 180 11.75 -9.30 15.39
C MET A 180 11.68 -9.99 16.75
N ASN A 181 10.49 -10.38 17.19
CA ASN A 181 10.30 -11.13 18.43
C ASN A 181 11.03 -12.47 18.38
N LYS A 182 10.96 -13.21 17.26
CA LYS A 182 11.70 -14.47 17.07
C LYS A 182 13.22 -14.28 17.11
N VAL A 183 13.72 -13.23 16.45
CA VAL A 183 15.16 -12.90 16.46
C VAL A 183 15.61 -12.53 17.88
N LEU A 184 14.84 -11.69 18.57
CA LEU A 184 15.12 -11.28 19.95
C LEU A 184 15.08 -12.48 20.90
N TYR A 185 14.09 -13.35 20.75
CA TYR A 185 13.98 -14.59 21.52
C TYR A 185 15.21 -15.48 21.31
N ASN A 186 15.63 -15.70 20.07
CA ASN A 186 16.83 -16.49 19.76
C ASN A 186 18.10 -15.88 20.36
N LEU A 187 18.27 -14.56 20.24
CA LEU A 187 19.41 -13.86 20.85
C LEU A 187 19.39 -13.95 22.38
N THR A 188 18.22 -13.83 22.98
CA THR A 188 18.03 -13.92 24.43
C THR A 188 18.33 -15.33 24.93
N LEU A 189 17.85 -16.36 24.24
CA LEU A 189 18.13 -17.76 24.57
C LEU A 189 19.64 -18.03 24.60
N VAL A 190 20.36 -17.59 23.57
CA VAL A 190 21.83 -17.72 23.50
C VAL A 190 22.50 -16.95 24.65
N THR A 191 22.04 -15.73 24.92
CA THR A 191 22.61 -14.88 25.99
C THR A 191 22.41 -15.49 27.37
N VAL A 192 21.19 -15.90 27.70
CA VAL A 192 20.86 -16.48 29.03
C VAL A 192 21.55 -17.84 29.22
N ALA A 193 21.72 -18.64 28.16
CA ALA A 193 22.51 -19.87 28.22
C ALA A 193 24.00 -19.60 28.52
N MET A 194 24.54 -18.44 28.10
CA MET A 194 25.93 -18.06 28.35
C MET A 194 26.17 -17.50 29.76
N ILE A 195 25.16 -16.92 30.43
CA ILE A 195 25.31 -16.34 31.77
C ILE A 195 25.88 -17.34 32.81
N PRO A 196 25.31 -18.55 33.01
CA PRO A 196 25.86 -19.50 33.99
C PRO A 196 27.24 -20.00 33.59
N ALA A 197 27.49 -20.20 32.29
CA ALA A 197 28.80 -20.59 31.80
C ALA A 197 29.85 -19.51 32.08
N GLN A 198 29.55 -18.25 31.77
CA GLN A 198 30.41 -17.09 32.05
C GLN A 198 30.69 -16.94 33.55
N MET A 199 29.66 -17.06 34.39
CA MET A 199 29.83 -17.01 35.85
C MET A 199 30.76 -18.13 36.34
N LEU A 200 30.57 -19.37 35.88
CA LEU A 200 31.38 -20.51 36.28
C LEU A 200 32.84 -20.34 35.80
N THR A 201 33.06 -19.91 34.56
CA THR A 201 34.40 -19.60 34.06
C THR A 201 35.02 -18.40 34.77
N GLY A 202 34.23 -17.43 35.20
CA GLY A 202 34.69 -16.25 35.92
C GLY A 202 35.21 -16.59 37.32
N ILE A 203 34.48 -17.40 38.08
CA ILE A 203 34.87 -17.85 39.42
C ILE A 203 36.15 -18.70 39.35
N TYR A 204 36.18 -19.70 38.46
CA TYR A 204 37.34 -20.60 38.32
C TYR A 204 38.49 -19.99 37.50
N GLY A 205 38.28 -18.84 36.86
CA GLY A 205 39.31 -18.06 36.18
C GLY A 205 40.09 -17.13 37.12
N MET A 206 39.73 -17.07 38.40
CA MET A 206 40.45 -16.28 39.39
C MET A 206 41.71 -17.02 39.87
N ASN A 207 42.87 -16.35 39.90
CA ASN A 207 44.14 -16.91 40.38
C ASN A 207 44.21 -16.98 41.92
N PHE A 208 43.30 -17.70 42.56
CA PHE A 208 43.36 -17.96 44.01
C PHE A 208 43.79 -19.40 44.28
N ASP A 209 44.81 -19.59 45.12
CA ASP A 209 45.29 -20.92 45.52
C ASP A 209 44.30 -21.65 46.45
N ASN A 210 43.52 -20.93 47.24
CA ASN A 210 42.66 -21.52 48.26
C ASN A 210 41.19 -21.66 47.81
N ILE A 211 40.98 -22.20 46.61
CA ILE A 211 39.65 -22.64 46.12
C ILE A 211 39.47 -24.10 46.54
N PRO A 212 38.56 -24.41 47.48
CA PRO A 212 38.45 -25.75 48.06
C PRO A 212 38.12 -26.83 47.02
N GLU A 213 37.44 -26.47 45.92
CA GLU A 213 37.10 -27.39 44.84
C GLU A 213 38.28 -27.75 43.91
N LEU A 214 39.37 -26.97 43.89
CA LEU A 214 40.49 -27.15 42.95
C LEU A 214 41.39 -28.35 43.30
N HIS A 215 41.51 -28.68 44.59
CA HIS A 215 42.33 -29.79 45.07
C HIS A 215 41.59 -31.14 45.13
N LEU A 216 40.30 -31.18 44.73
CA LEU A 216 39.54 -32.42 44.67
C LEU A 216 39.98 -33.26 43.46
N PRO A 217 40.18 -34.58 43.61
CA PRO A 217 40.62 -35.45 42.50
C PRO A 217 39.62 -35.51 41.33
N TYR A 218 38.35 -35.16 41.57
CA TYR A 218 37.29 -35.10 40.56
C TYR A 218 36.75 -33.68 40.30
N GLY A 219 37.45 -32.63 40.74
CA GLY A 219 36.99 -31.24 40.64
C GLY A 219 36.69 -30.80 39.20
N TYR A 220 37.54 -31.18 38.24
CA TYR A 220 37.35 -30.86 36.82
C TYR A 220 36.10 -31.53 36.22
N THR A 221 35.82 -32.78 36.60
CA THR A 221 34.63 -33.51 36.16
C THR A 221 33.36 -32.92 36.76
N LEU A 222 33.40 -32.54 38.06
CA LEU A 222 32.29 -31.86 38.74
C LEU A 222 31.99 -30.49 38.13
N TRP A 223 33.03 -29.76 37.69
CA TRP A 223 32.87 -28.48 36.99
C TRP A 223 32.08 -28.63 35.68
N TRP A 224 32.47 -29.58 34.82
CA TRP A 224 31.74 -29.86 33.58
C TRP A 224 30.31 -30.31 33.85
N ALA A 225 30.10 -31.15 34.87
CA ALA A 225 28.76 -31.57 35.29
C ALA A 225 27.89 -30.37 35.72
N ALA A 226 28.43 -29.45 36.51
CA ALA A 226 27.74 -28.23 36.93
C ALA A 226 27.43 -27.29 35.74
N LEU A 227 28.35 -27.17 34.79
CA LEU A 227 28.14 -26.39 33.57
C LEU A 227 27.02 -26.98 32.70
N PHE A 228 27.07 -28.28 32.41
CA PHE A 228 26.01 -28.93 31.63
C PHE A 228 24.65 -28.92 32.35
N LEU A 229 24.64 -29.08 33.68
CA LEU A 229 23.41 -29.04 34.47
C LEU A 229 22.80 -27.64 34.52
N SER A 230 23.62 -26.59 34.65
CA SER A 230 23.13 -25.20 34.64
C SER A 230 22.63 -24.76 33.27
N VAL A 231 23.35 -25.06 32.19
CA VAL A 231 22.89 -24.78 30.82
C VAL A 231 21.64 -25.62 30.50
N GLY A 232 21.62 -26.89 30.87
CA GLY A 232 20.47 -27.79 30.70
C GLY A 232 19.23 -27.32 31.48
N SER A 233 19.40 -26.78 32.68
CA SER A 233 18.33 -26.17 33.48
C SER A 233 17.70 -24.97 32.77
N VAL A 234 18.51 -24.10 32.16
CA VAL A 234 18.03 -22.97 31.36
C VAL A 234 17.22 -23.48 30.17
N PHE A 235 17.73 -24.44 29.40
CA PHE A 235 16.99 -25.03 28.27
C PHE A 235 15.67 -25.68 28.70
N TYR A 236 15.68 -26.42 29.82
CA TYR A 236 14.46 -27.03 30.37
C TYR A 236 13.42 -25.98 30.77
N CYS A 237 13.86 -24.90 31.44
CA CYS A 237 13.00 -23.79 31.84
C CYS A 237 12.36 -23.12 30.62
N PHE A 238 13.16 -22.79 29.60
CA PHE A 238 12.65 -22.22 28.34
C PHE A 238 11.68 -23.17 27.62
N HIS A 239 11.98 -24.47 27.57
CA HIS A 239 11.10 -25.46 26.95
C HIS A 239 9.73 -25.53 27.65
N ARG A 240 9.72 -25.53 28.99
CA ARG A 240 8.50 -25.45 29.81
C ARG A 240 7.70 -24.20 29.50
N MET A 241 8.35 -23.04 29.47
CA MET A 241 7.71 -21.76 29.19
C MET A 241 7.04 -21.73 27.80
N THR A 242 7.69 -22.29 26.77
CA THR A 242 7.08 -22.41 25.43
C THR A 242 5.89 -23.36 25.35
N ILE A 243 5.85 -24.42 26.17
CA ILE A 243 4.70 -25.35 26.19
C ILE A 243 3.48 -24.66 26.82
N ASP A 244 3.69 -23.88 27.88
CA ASP A 244 2.62 -23.17 28.56
C ASP A 244 2.01 -22.05 27.70
N GLU A 245 2.76 -21.46 26.76
CA GLU A 245 2.23 -20.48 25.78
C GLU A 245 1.46 -21.10 24.60
N VAL A 246 1.77 -22.34 24.21
CA VAL A 246 1.10 -23.05 23.07
C VAL A 246 -0.10 -23.88 23.55
N GLY A 247 -0.25 -24.07 24.86
CA GLY A 247 -1.26 -24.93 25.51
C GLY A 247 -2.59 -24.25 25.90
N VAL A 248 -2.96 -23.12 25.29
CA VAL A 248 -4.28 -22.47 25.44
C VAL A 248 -4.98 -22.31 24.10
#